data_AF-A0A0K2S266-F1
#
_entry.id   AF-A0A0K2S266-F1
#
_cell.length_a   1.000
_cell.length_b   1.000
_cell.length_c   1.000
_cell.angle_alpha   90.00
_cell.angle_beta   90.00
_cell.angle_gamma   90.00
#
_symmetry.space_group_name_H-M   'P 1'
#
loop_
_entity.id
_entity.type
_entity.pdbx_description
1 polymer ?
#
loop_
_entity_poly.entity_id
_entity_poly.type
_entity_poly.pdbx_seq_one_letter_code
_entity_poly.pdbx_strand_id
1 'polypeptide(L)' 'MSLLTSIIFLGCDFWSILFYLKVMMVVFWFIWVRSVLPRFRYDKLMSLTWKLFLPLSLNLFIFLFSLLLIVLY' A
#
# COMPACT_ATOMS: atom_id res chain seq x y z
N MET A 1 -8.73 7.79 -1.96
CA MET A 1 -7.73 6.74 -1.63
C MET A 1 -6.56 6.73 -2.60
N SER A 2 -6.78 6.74 -3.91
CA SER A 2 -5.71 6.78 -4.93
C SER A 2 -4.72 7.95 -4.78
N LEU A 3 -5.21 9.15 -4.46
CA LEU A 3 -4.36 10.31 -4.16
C LEU A 3 -3.49 10.05 -2.92
N LEU A 4 -4.12 9.65 -1.81
CA LEU A 4 -3.42 9.40 -0.55
C LEU A 4 -2.34 8.31 -0.70
N THR A 5 -2.62 7.24 -1.44
CA THR A 5 -1.65 6.17 -1.72
C THR A 5 -0.46 6.67 -2.53
N SER A 6 -0.68 7.54 -3.52
CA SER A 6 0.42 8.10 -4.30
C SER A 6 1.32 9.01 -3.47
N ILE A 7 0.73 9.83 -2.60
CA ILE A 7 1.49 10.74 -1.73
C ILE A 7 2.35 9.97 -0.72
N ILE A 8 1.79 8.96 -0.06
CA ILE A 8 2.47 8.22 1.01
C ILE A 8 3.59 7.32 0.46
N PHE A 9 3.39 6.67 -0.69
CA PHE A 9 4.34 5.68 -1.21
C PHE A 9 5.24 6.18 -2.34
N LEU A 10 4.76 7.09 -3.21
CA LEU A 10 5.48 7.53 -4.41
C LEU A 10 6.00 8.98 -4.31
N GLY A 11 5.76 9.65 -3.18
CA GLY A 11 6.14 11.05 -2.94
C GLY A 11 5.16 12.05 -3.57
N CYS A 12 5.34 13.34 -3.23
CA CYS A 12 4.48 14.42 -3.70
C CYS A 12 5.27 15.59 -4.29
N ASP A 13 5.24 15.71 -5.62
CA ASP A 13 5.88 16.79 -6.37
C ASP A 13 4.82 17.59 -7.15
N PHE A 14 4.13 18.51 -6.47
CA PHE A 14 3.02 19.28 -7.05
C PHE A 14 3.38 20.07 -8.31
N TRP A 15 4.63 20.53 -8.40
CA TRP A 15 5.12 21.33 -9.52
C TRP A 15 5.42 20.52 -10.78
N SER A 16 5.46 19.19 -10.68
CA SER A 16 5.81 18.31 -11.79
C SER A 16 4.58 17.76 -12.50
N ILE A 17 4.57 17.80 -13.84
CA ILE A 17 3.56 17.08 -14.65
C ILE A 17 3.60 15.57 -14.38
N LEU A 18 4.80 15.03 -14.07
CA LEU A 18 5.01 13.61 -13.80
C LEU A 18 4.20 13.10 -12.61
N PHE A 19 3.98 13.93 -11.58
CA PHE A 19 3.15 13.56 -10.43
C PHE A 19 1.71 13.24 -10.85
N TYR A 20 1.10 14.08 -11.68
CA TYR A 20 -0.26 13.86 -12.17
C TYR A 20 -0.37 12.58 -13.01
N LEU A 21 0.65 12.28 -13.83
CA LEU A 21 0.72 11.02 -14.57
C LEU A 21 0.78 9.80 -13.65
N LYS A 22 1.61 9.84 -12.59
CA LYS A 22 1.67 8.76 -11.57
C LYS A 22 0.31 8.53 -10.91
N VAL A 23 -0.40 9.61 -10.55
CA VAL A 23 -1.74 9.51 -9.94
C VAL A 23 -2.74 8.84 -10.90
N MET A 24 -2.74 9.23 -12.17
CA MET A 24 -3.64 8.65 -13.18
C MET A 24 -3.37 7.15 -13.38
N MET A 25 -2.10 6.73 -13.40
CA MET A 25 -1.75 5.31 -13.47
C MET A 25 -2.27 4.52 -12.26
N VAL A 26 -2.17 5.07 -11.05
CA VAL A 26 -2.70 4.42 -9.83
C VAL A 26 -4.22 4.31 -9.87
N VAL A 27 -4.92 5.34 -10.36
CA VAL A 27 -6.39 5.30 -10.54
C VAL A 27 -6.78 4.23 -11.55
N PHE A 28 -6.10 4.16 -12.69
CA PHE A 28 -6.34 3.13 -13.70
C PHE A 28 -6.18 1.73 -13.12
N TRP A 29 -5.12 1.50 -12.34
CA TRP A 29 -4.89 0.22 -11.68
C TRP A 29 -6.02 -0.18 -10.73
N PHE A 30 -6.52 0.75 -9.91
CA PHE A 30 -7.62 0.45 -8.99
C PHE A 30 -8.93 0.10 -9.71
N ILE A 31 -9.21 0.76 -10.84
CA ILE A 31 -10.37 0.44 -11.67
C ILE A 31 -10.19 -0.95 -12.29
N TRP A 32 -9.01 -1.22 -12.86
CA TRP A 32 -8.70 -2.49 -13.49
C TRP A 32 -8.85 -3.67 -12.53
N VAL A 33 -8.27 -3.58 -11.32
CA VAL A 33 -8.38 -4.63 -10.28
C VAL A 33 -9.84 -4.90 -9.89
N ARG A 34 -10.68 -3.86 -9.82
CA ARG A 34 -12.12 -4.02 -9.54
C ARG A 34 -12.88 -4.71 -10.65
N SER A 35 -12.49 -4.51 -11.91
CA SER A 35 -13.15 -5.14 -13.05
C SER A 35 -12.78 -6.61 -13.23
N VAL A 36 -11.60 -7.03 -12.78
CA VAL A 36 -11.07 -8.40 -13.01
C VAL A 36 -11.47 -9.38 -11.91
N LEU A 37 -11.60 -8.92 -10.66
CA LEU A 37 -11.77 -9.83 -9.52
C LEU A 37 -13.23 -10.04 -9.12
N PRO A 38 -13.70 -11.29 -8.94
CA PRO A 38 -15.00 -11.57 -8.35
C PRO A 38 -15.01 -11.14 -6.87
N ARG A 39 -16.19 -10.70 -6.39
CA ARG A 39 -16.33 -10.22 -5.00
C ARG A 39 -16.03 -11.35 -4.00
N PHE A 40 -15.10 -11.10 -3.07
CA PHE A 40 -14.78 -12.03 -1.98
C PHE A 40 -15.81 -11.94 -0.84
N ARG A 41 -16.15 -13.09 -0.24
CA ARG A 41 -16.96 -13.15 0.97
C ARG A 41 -16.18 -12.61 2.18
N TYR A 42 -16.87 -11.93 3.09
CA TYR A 42 -16.28 -11.31 4.28
C TYR A 42 -15.43 -12.27 5.12
N ASP A 43 -15.84 -13.53 5.30
CA ASP A 43 -15.06 -14.49 6.10
C ASP A 43 -13.67 -14.77 5.51
N LYS A 44 -13.57 -14.81 4.17
CA LYS A 44 -12.30 -15.02 3.49
C LYS A 44 -11.42 -13.77 3.53
N LEU A 45 -12.04 -12.59 3.49
CA LEU A 45 -11.32 -11.33 3.64
C LEU A 45 -10.80 -11.16 5.08
N MET A 46 -11.61 -11.50 6.08
CA MET A 46 -11.24 -11.47 7.49
C MET A 46 -10.11 -12.47 7.78
N SER A 47 -10.19 -13.69 7.26
CA SER A 47 -9.12 -14.66 7.48
C SER A 47 -7.81 -14.22 6.81
N LEU A 48 -7.86 -13.59 5.64
CA LEU A 48 -6.69 -13.02 4.97
C LEU A 48 -6.05 -11.89 5.79
N THR A 49 -6.84 -10.94 6.29
CA THR A 49 -6.32 -9.80 7.05
C THR A 49 -5.71 -10.23 8.38
N TRP A 50 -6.38 -11.12 9.12
CA TRP A 50 -5.95 -11.50 10.47
C TRP A 50 -4.87 -12.57 10.50
N LYS A 51 -4.90 -13.54 9.57
CA LYS A 51 -3.90 -14.62 9.58
C LYS A 51 -2.66 -14.29 8.78
N LEU A 52 -2.75 -13.43 7.76
CA LEU A 52 -1.62 -13.13 6.88
C LEU A 52 -1.11 -11.69 7.05
N PHE A 53 -1.97 -10.69 6.83
CA PHE A 53 -1.50 -9.29 6.79
C PHE A 53 -1.07 -8.76 8.14
N LEU A 54 -1.81 -9.07 9.21
CA LEU A 54 -1.49 -8.61 10.57
C LEU A 54 -0.14 -9.11 11.10
N PRO A 55 0.17 -10.43 11.09
CA PRO A 55 1.47 -10.90 11.55
C PRO A 55 2.62 -10.41 10.65
N LEU A 56 2.37 -10.27 9.34
CA LEU A 56 3.38 -9.77 8.41
C LEU A 56 3.73 -8.30 8.67
N SER A 57 2.72 -7.43 8.85
CA SER A 57 2.96 -6.00 9.10
C SER A 57 3.66 -5.75 10.43
N LEU A 58 3.31 -6.51 11.48
CA LEU A 58 3.98 -6.45 12.77
C LEU A 58 5.44 -6.91 12.69
N ASN A 59 5.73 -7.99 11.97
CA ASN A 59 7.10 -8.45 11.79
C ASN A 59 7.95 -7.42 11.03
N LEU A 60 7.42 -6.84 9.95
CA LEU A 60 8.10 -5.77 9.22
C LEU A 60 8.36 -4.53 10.10
N PHE A 61 7.41 -4.16 10.95
CA PHE A 61 7.58 -3.04 11.86
C PHE A 61 8.72 -3.29 12.86
N ILE A 62 8.76 -4.46 13.50
CA ILE A 62 9.82 -4.82 14.44
C ILE A 62 11.18 -4.88 13.73
N PHE A 63 11.22 -5.46 12.53
CA PHE A 63 12.44 -5.56 11.73
C PHE A 63 12.99 -4.17 11.36
N LEU A 64 12.14 -3.26 10.86
CA LEU A 64 12.55 -1.90 10.54
C LEU A 64 13.02 -1.13 11.77
N PHE A 65 12.34 -1.29 12.90
CA PHE A 65 12.75 -0.67 14.16
C PHE A 65 14.12 -1.18 14.63
N SER A 66 14.35 -2.50 14.56
CA SER A 66 15.66 -3.10 14.87
C SER A 66 16.76 -2.58 13.95
N LEU A 67 16.50 -2.46 12.64
CA LEU A 67 17.48 -1.98 11.67
C LEU A 67 17.82 -0.51 11.93
N LEU A 68 16.82 0.32 12.24
CA LEU A 68 17.03 1.72 12.62
C LEU A 68 17.90 1.86 13.87
N LEU A 69 17.67 1.04 14.90
CA LEU A 69 18.52 1.02 16.11
C LEU A 69 19.97 0.65 15.80
N ILE A 70 20.19 -0.34 14.91
CA ILE A 70 21.54 -0.74 14.49
C ILE A 70 22.25 0.37 13.71
N VAL A 71 21.54 1.13 12.89
CA VAL A 71 22.14 2.24 12.12
C VAL A 71 22.46 3.45 13.02
N LEU A 72 21.69 3.66 14.09
CA LEU A 72 21.87 4.78 15.02
C LEU A 72 23.01 4.58 16.02
N TYR A 73 23.41 3.33 16.28
CA TYR A 73 24.51 2.97 17.18
C TYR A 73 25.80 2.71 16.38
#